data_AF-A0A960UVV3-F1
#
_entry.id   AF-A0A960UVV3-F1
#
_cell.length_a   1.000
_cell.length_b   1.000
_cell.length_c   1.000
_cell.angle_alpha   90.00
_cell.angle_beta   90.00
_cell.angle_gamma   90.00
#
_symmetry.space_group_name_H-M   'P 1'
#
loop_
_entity.id
_entity.type
_entity.pdbx_description
1 polymer ?
#
loop_
_entity_poly.entity_id
_entity_poly.type
_entity_poly.pdbx_seq_one_letter_code
_entity_poly.pdbx_strand_id
1 'polypeptide(L)'
;MRGRLIAPILLAFLLLLLPSCSVLFWKPVSQSIDARWANSNRVYEVLLHFETRMSWNPWNQGAVNKNYSTEIIMHSVRNGQVEKSHSLITFEGWVLSESFYPYANGFLMQRGKSDQLGDGKREVYAINVAPDRTSATGRTLIEPDRQIQGLFVTPDGRTLAMFTSDAEPSEPGGEIYYSFYSLAGVTAHKEPVLLSSGSFSFEGAPGLPELTWGNGMDRIYARMPAFVLELEASTGEAKEAKRFPACFDMSRIPPFVSAQGFRFARSEEGLAIIDEGKKLPSPFSFVPMIDDIAAISTDCNQFLDR
;
A
#
# COMPACT_ATOMS: atom_id res chain seq x y z
N MET A 1 49.95 6.18 47.57
CA MET A 1 48.52 5.91 47.30
C MET A 1 48.14 6.57 45.96
N ARG A 2 48.30 5.90 44.82
CA ARG A 2 47.91 6.46 43.49
C ARG A 2 47.30 5.43 42.51
N GLY A 3 47.14 4.16 42.89
CA GLY A 3 46.74 3.08 41.97
C GLY A 3 45.32 2.52 42.13
N ARG A 4 44.47 3.04 43.04
CA ARG A 4 43.17 2.42 43.37
C ARG A 4 41.94 3.08 42.74
N LEU A 5 42.10 4.18 42.01
CA LEU A 5 40.98 4.94 41.41
C LEU A 5 40.74 4.65 39.91
N ILE A 6 41.64 3.93 39.23
CA ILE A 6 41.55 3.71 37.78
C ILE A 6 40.55 2.59 37.44
N ALA A 7 40.50 1.52 38.24
CA ALA A 7 39.64 0.36 37.99
C ALA A 7 38.13 0.65 37.98
N PRO A 8 37.54 1.41 38.93
CA PRO A 8 36.10 1.69 38.92
C PRO A 8 35.69 2.64 37.78
N ILE A 9 36.59 3.54 37.34
CA ILE A 9 36.34 4.46 36.22
C ILE A 9 36.31 3.69 34.89
N LEU A 10 37.23 2.74 34.70
CA LEU A 10 37.24 1.89 33.50
C LEU A 10 35.99 1.00 33.42
N LEU A 11 35.55 0.46 34.57
CA LEU A 11 34.35 -0.38 34.65
C LEU A 11 33.08 0.44 34.37
N ALA A 12 33.01 1.68 34.88
CA ALA A 12 31.91 2.61 34.56
C ALA A 12 31.88 2.98 33.07
N PHE A 13 33.06 3.22 32.45
CA PHE A 13 33.16 3.45 31.01
C PHE A 13 32.71 2.24 30.18
N LEU A 14 33.07 1.02 30.60
CA LEU A 14 32.65 -0.21 29.93
C LEU A 14 31.12 -0.42 30.02
N LEU A 15 30.53 -0.15 31.18
CA LEU A 15 29.08 -0.27 31.42
C LEU A 15 28.28 0.79 30.64
N LEU A 16 28.85 1.98 30.41
CA LEU A 16 28.24 3.04 29.60
C LEU A 16 28.28 2.76 28.09
N LEU A 17 29.14 1.84 27.61
CA LEU A 17 29.25 1.46 26.20
C LEU A 17 28.33 0.28 25.80
N LEU A 18 27.81 -0.48 26.77
CA LEU A 18 26.89 -1.60 26.51
C LEU A 18 25.54 -1.22 25.85
N PRO A 19 24.89 -0.08 26.17
CA PRO A 19 23.67 0.31 25.45
C PRO A 19 23.93 0.81 24.02
N SER A 20 25.19 1.00 23.60
CA SER A 20 25.57 1.52 22.28
C SER A 20 25.60 0.47 21.16
N CYS A 21 25.39 -0.81 21.45
CA CYS A 21 25.49 -1.88 20.43
C CYS A 21 24.41 -1.81 19.33
N SER A 22 23.26 -1.19 19.60
CA SER A 22 22.18 -1.00 18.59
C SER A 22 22.57 -0.04 17.46
N VAL A 23 23.59 0.79 17.68
CA VAL A 23 24.16 1.73 16.70
C VAL A 23 25.20 1.06 15.79
N LEU A 24 25.78 -0.05 16.23
CA LEU A 24 26.91 -0.68 15.53
C LEU A 24 26.47 -1.76 14.56
N PHE A 25 25.44 -2.54 14.89
CA PHE A 25 25.06 -3.71 14.11
C PHE A 25 23.72 -3.55 13.40
N TRP A 26 23.72 -3.94 12.12
CA TRP A 26 22.51 -4.14 11.36
C TRP A 26 21.76 -5.35 11.90
N LYS A 27 20.47 -5.18 12.16
CA LYS A 27 19.58 -6.25 12.62
C LYS A 27 18.53 -6.52 11.55
N PRO A 28 18.29 -7.80 11.20
CA PRO A 28 17.20 -8.13 10.30
C PRO A 28 15.86 -7.83 10.99
N VAL A 29 14.95 -7.23 10.23
CA VAL A 29 13.57 -6.96 10.62
C VAL A 29 12.66 -7.52 9.54
N SER A 30 11.48 -7.99 9.95
CA SER A 30 10.44 -8.43 9.03
C SER A 30 9.11 -7.89 9.52
N GLN A 31 8.35 -7.24 8.64
CA GLN A 31 7.11 -6.55 8.97
C GLN A 31 6.01 -6.91 7.98
N SER A 32 4.85 -7.32 8.49
CA SER A 32 3.64 -7.47 7.69
C SER A 32 3.11 -6.08 7.36
N ILE A 33 3.06 -5.74 6.07
CA ILE A 33 2.68 -4.40 5.60
C ILE A 33 1.33 -4.37 4.91
N ASP A 34 0.86 -5.51 4.40
CA ASP A 34 -0.46 -5.64 3.76
C ASP A 34 -0.89 -7.11 3.78
N ALA A 35 -2.19 -7.36 3.73
CA ALA A 35 -2.73 -8.70 3.46
C ALA A 35 -4.09 -8.61 2.76
N ARG A 36 -4.31 -9.49 1.78
CA ARG A 36 -5.55 -9.55 1.00
C ARG A 36 -6.14 -10.94 0.99
N TRP A 37 -7.43 -11.01 1.28
CA TRP A 37 -8.20 -12.24 1.18
C TRP A 37 -8.56 -12.49 -0.28
N ALA A 38 -8.19 -13.65 -0.80
CA ALA A 38 -8.68 -14.08 -2.12
C ALA A 38 -10.05 -14.76 -2.04
N ASN A 39 -10.42 -15.27 -0.86
CA ASN A 39 -11.68 -15.95 -0.52
C ASN A 39 -11.62 -16.32 0.97
N SER A 40 -12.71 -16.87 1.52
CA SER A 40 -12.80 -17.30 2.93
C SER A 40 -11.71 -18.25 3.41
N ASN A 41 -11.00 -18.92 2.50
CA ASN A 41 -10.04 -19.97 2.83
C ASN A 41 -8.60 -19.58 2.49
N ARG A 42 -8.34 -18.38 1.98
CA ARG A 42 -7.00 -17.97 1.53
C ARG A 42 -6.71 -16.50 1.74
N VAL A 43 -5.56 -16.24 2.37
CA VAL A 43 -5.00 -14.90 2.56
C VAL A 43 -3.61 -14.85 1.93
N TYR A 44 -3.32 -13.74 1.26
CA TYR A 44 -1.98 -13.42 0.80
C TYR A 44 -1.44 -12.29 1.64
N GLU A 45 -0.32 -12.51 2.29
CA GLU A 45 0.38 -11.54 3.12
C GLU A 45 1.59 -11.00 2.38
N VAL A 46 1.84 -9.71 2.53
CA VAL A 46 3.04 -9.02 2.08
C VAL A 46 3.95 -8.79 3.28
N LEU A 47 5.08 -9.48 3.31
CA LEU A 47 6.09 -9.37 4.35
C LEU A 47 7.29 -8.61 3.80
N LEU A 48 7.60 -7.47 4.42
CA LEU A 48 8.75 -6.65 4.08
C LEU A 48 9.93 -7.01 4.97
N HIS A 49 11.05 -7.40 4.39
CA HIS A 49 12.31 -7.65 5.07
C HIS A 49 13.29 -6.52 4.82
N PHE A 50 14.00 -6.10 5.87
CA PHE A 50 15.05 -5.09 5.76
C PHE A 50 16.02 -5.20 6.93
N GLU A 51 17.16 -4.53 6.81
CA GLU A 51 18.09 -4.37 7.91
C GLU A 51 17.90 -3.00 8.54
N THR A 52 17.80 -2.95 9.87
CA THR A 52 17.71 -1.70 10.63
C THR A 52 18.90 -1.52 11.56
N ARG A 53 19.28 -0.26 11.79
CA ARG A 53 20.29 0.14 12.76
C ARG A 53 19.99 1.54 13.28
N MET A 54 20.29 1.81 14.54
CA MET A 54 20.16 3.17 15.06
C MET A 54 21.21 4.09 14.43
N SER A 55 20.81 5.29 14.05
CA SER A 55 21.75 6.31 13.58
C SER A 55 22.76 6.66 14.68
N TRP A 56 24.02 6.81 14.28
CA TRP A 56 25.11 7.25 15.15
C TRP A 56 25.14 8.78 15.34
N ASN A 57 24.37 9.50 14.52
CA ASN A 57 24.32 10.96 14.56
C ASN A 57 23.53 11.42 15.80
N PRO A 58 24.14 12.14 16.76
CA PRO A 58 23.44 12.58 17.97
C PRO A 58 22.26 13.54 17.68
N TRP A 59 22.25 14.20 16.54
CA TRP A 59 21.18 15.09 16.09
C TRP A 59 20.08 14.37 15.28
N ASN A 60 20.31 13.12 14.88
CA ASN A 60 19.32 12.29 14.22
C ASN A 60 19.34 10.90 14.85
N GLN A 61 18.45 10.67 15.81
CA GLN A 61 18.31 9.39 16.50
C GLN A 61 17.35 8.42 15.78
N GLY A 62 17.04 8.68 14.51
CA GLY A 62 16.20 7.80 13.70
C GLY A 62 16.84 6.44 13.43
N ALA A 63 16.01 5.45 13.19
CA ALA A 63 16.44 4.18 12.60
C ALA A 63 16.82 4.42 11.13
N VAL A 64 17.97 3.89 10.73
CA VAL A 64 18.39 3.80 9.33
C VAL A 64 18.06 2.40 8.86
N ASN A 65 17.39 2.30 7.71
CA ASN A 65 17.01 1.04 7.10
C ASN A 65 17.70 0.89 5.75
N LYS A 66 17.88 -0.34 5.27
CA LYS A 66 18.41 -0.65 3.94
C LYS A 66 18.12 -2.10 3.54
N ASN A 67 18.52 -2.51 2.34
CA ASN A 67 18.49 -3.89 1.87
C ASN A 67 17.05 -4.46 1.90
N TYR A 68 16.12 -3.72 1.33
CA TYR A 68 14.71 -4.15 1.29
C TYR A 68 14.50 -5.33 0.35
N SER A 69 13.78 -6.33 0.82
CA SER A 69 13.19 -7.38 0.00
C SER A 69 11.77 -7.64 0.47
N THR A 70 10.92 -8.07 -0.46
CA THR A 70 9.51 -8.35 -0.18
C THR A 70 9.23 -9.82 -0.44
N GLU A 71 8.58 -10.46 0.51
CA GLU A 71 8.08 -11.83 0.43
C GLU A 71 6.55 -11.82 0.37
N ILE A 72 5.99 -12.64 -0.52
CA ILE A 72 4.55 -12.91 -0.54
C ILE A 72 4.31 -14.30 0.02
N ILE A 73 3.52 -14.37 1.09
CA ILE A 73 3.16 -15.61 1.77
C ILE A 73 1.69 -15.91 1.48
N MET A 74 1.39 -17.16 1.15
CA MET A 74 0.00 -17.63 1.09
C MET A 74 -0.34 -18.42 2.35
N HIS A 75 -1.41 -18.00 3.02
CA HIS A 75 -2.02 -18.69 4.15
C HIS A 75 -3.27 -19.42 3.70
N SER A 76 -3.32 -20.72 3.93
CA SER A 76 -4.53 -21.53 3.83
C SER A 76 -5.28 -21.45 5.15
N VAL A 77 -6.54 -21.05 5.09
CA VAL A 77 -7.42 -20.86 6.24
C VAL A 77 -8.54 -21.90 6.21
N ARG A 78 -8.77 -22.52 7.36
CA ARG A 78 -9.86 -23.48 7.55
C ARG A 78 -10.49 -23.25 8.91
N ASN A 79 -11.82 -23.12 8.94
CA ASN A 79 -12.58 -22.87 10.18
C ASN A 79 -12.03 -21.70 11.01
N GLY A 80 -11.70 -20.58 10.35
CA GLY A 80 -11.19 -19.40 11.05
C GLY A 80 -9.77 -19.56 11.63
N GLN A 81 -8.99 -20.55 11.17
CA GLN A 81 -7.60 -20.73 11.62
C GLN A 81 -6.65 -20.94 10.44
N VAL A 82 -5.42 -20.47 10.59
CA VAL A 82 -4.35 -20.72 9.60
C VAL A 82 -3.89 -22.16 9.71
N GLU A 83 -4.15 -22.96 8.68
CA GLU A 83 -3.78 -24.39 8.60
C GLU A 83 -2.37 -24.56 8.04
N LYS A 84 -2.02 -23.79 7.01
CA LYS A 84 -0.73 -23.88 6.33
C LYS A 84 -0.32 -22.52 5.80
N SER A 85 0.98 -22.21 5.93
CA SER A 85 1.59 -21.04 5.32
C SER A 85 2.76 -21.47 4.45
N HIS A 86 2.93 -20.86 3.28
CA HIS A 86 4.15 -21.03 2.49
C HIS A 86 4.47 -19.77 1.69
N SER A 87 5.77 -19.56 1.48
CA SER A 87 6.30 -18.50 0.62
C SER A 87 5.98 -18.81 -0.85
N LEU A 88 5.45 -17.84 -1.58
CA LEU A 88 5.21 -17.95 -3.02
C LEU A 88 6.36 -17.38 -3.84
N ILE A 89 6.91 -16.25 -3.39
CA ILE A 89 7.98 -15.52 -4.05
C ILE A 89 8.63 -14.56 -3.07
N THR A 90 9.94 -14.39 -3.21
CA THR A 90 10.71 -13.29 -2.61
C THR A 90 11.37 -12.51 -3.74
N PHE A 91 11.32 -11.18 -3.68
CA PHE A 91 11.94 -10.30 -4.67
C PHE A 91 12.58 -9.07 -4.01
N GLU A 92 13.53 -8.47 -4.72
CA GLU A 92 14.21 -7.25 -4.28
C GLU A 92 13.28 -6.03 -4.34
N GLY A 93 13.39 -5.16 -3.33
CA GLY A 93 12.66 -3.92 -3.21
C GLY A 93 11.60 -3.95 -2.12
N TRP A 94 11.08 -2.77 -1.81
CA TRP A 94 10.00 -2.55 -0.87
C TRP A 94 8.68 -2.30 -1.57
N VAL A 95 7.59 -2.53 -0.85
CA VAL A 95 6.21 -2.24 -1.24
C VAL A 95 5.60 -1.36 -0.15
N LEU A 96 4.70 -0.44 -0.51
CA LEU A 96 3.98 0.35 0.49
C LEU A 96 2.70 -0.38 0.94
N SER A 97 2.31 -0.15 2.19
CA SER A 97 0.98 -0.52 2.67
C SER A 97 -0.10 0.03 1.73
N GLU A 98 -1.20 -0.70 1.59
CA GLU A 98 -2.36 -0.34 0.77
C GLU A 98 -2.12 -0.31 -0.73
N SER A 99 -0.88 -0.57 -1.20
CA SER A 99 -0.59 -0.66 -2.63
C SER A 99 -0.78 -2.07 -3.19
N PHE A 100 -1.16 -3.07 -2.38
CA PHE A 100 -1.31 -4.47 -2.81
C PHE A 100 -2.75 -4.78 -3.22
N TYR A 101 -2.97 -5.01 -4.52
CA TYR A 101 -4.29 -5.23 -5.11
C TYR A 101 -4.40 -6.58 -5.83
N PRO A 102 -5.50 -7.32 -5.64
CA PRO A 102 -5.75 -8.53 -6.42
C PRO A 102 -5.99 -8.18 -7.90
N TYR A 103 -5.44 -9.00 -8.78
CA TYR A 103 -5.57 -8.86 -10.22
C TYR A 103 -5.56 -10.25 -10.89
N ALA A 104 -6.65 -10.63 -11.58
CA ALA A 104 -6.79 -11.93 -12.26
C ALA A 104 -6.34 -13.14 -11.40
N ASN A 105 -5.20 -13.77 -11.73
CA ASN A 105 -4.61 -14.91 -11.00
C ASN A 105 -3.43 -14.47 -10.10
N GLY A 106 -3.40 -13.22 -9.69
CA GLY A 106 -2.22 -12.59 -9.13
C GLY A 106 -2.51 -11.29 -8.41
N PHE A 107 -1.49 -10.45 -8.32
CA PHE A 107 -1.53 -9.19 -7.60
C PHE A 107 -0.75 -8.11 -8.35
N LEU A 108 -1.14 -6.86 -8.11
CA LEU A 108 -0.44 -5.66 -8.52
C LEU A 108 0.00 -4.90 -7.28
N MET A 109 1.17 -4.28 -7.36
CA MET A 109 1.66 -3.41 -6.31
C MET A 109 2.57 -2.31 -6.80
N GLN A 110 2.70 -1.29 -5.97
CA GLN A 110 3.73 -0.29 -6.15
C GLN A 110 5.02 -0.78 -5.48
N ARG A 111 6.09 -0.93 -6.28
CA ARG A 111 7.40 -1.35 -5.80
C ARG A 111 8.41 -0.22 -5.93
N GLY A 112 9.28 -0.06 -4.95
CA GLY A 112 10.50 0.73 -5.04
C GLY A 112 11.74 -0.13 -4.72
N LYS A 113 12.90 0.27 -5.24
CA LYS A 113 14.17 -0.48 -5.10
C LYS A 113 15.26 0.28 -4.34
N SER A 114 14.95 1.48 -3.86
CA SER A 114 15.88 2.29 -3.07
C SER A 114 16.06 1.71 -1.66
N ASP A 115 17.15 2.12 -1.01
CA ASP A 115 17.41 1.81 0.41
C ASP A 115 16.55 2.65 1.38
N GLN A 116 15.65 3.49 0.87
CA GLN A 116 14.74 4.28 1.69
C GLN A 116 13.29 4.00 1.28
N LEU A 117 12.50 3.52 2.24
CA LEU A 117 11.09 3.22 2.03
C LEU A 117 10.36 4.47 1.52
N GLY A 118 9.64 4.32 0.41
CA GLY A 118 8.91 5.43 -0.23
C GLY A 118 9.76 6.31 -1.15
N ASP A 119 11.09 6.21 -1.15
CA ASP A 119 11.96 7.11 -1.91
C ASP A 119 12.30 6.62 -3.32
N GLY A 120 12.64 7.53 -4.22
CA GLY A 120 13.09 7.22 -5.58
C GLY A 120 11.98 6.70 -6.49
N LYS A 121 12.39 6.23 -7.68
CA LYS A 121 11.49 5.79 -8.74
C LYS A 121 10.67 4.58 -8.30
N ARG A 122 9.35 4.71 -8.41
CA ARG A 122 8.37 3.65 -8.12
C ARG A 122 7.89 3.03 -9.43
N GLU A 123 7.66 1.73 -9.43
CA GLU A 123 7.14 0.98 -10.57
C GLU A 123 5.89 0.19 -10.19
N VAL A 124 5.05 -0.11 -11.18
CA VAL A 124 3.93 -1.04 -11.01
C VAL A 124 4.47 -2.45 -11.25
N TYR A 125 4.47 -3.25 -10.19
CA TYR A 125 4.96 -4.62 -10.19
C TYR A 125 3.79 -5.60 -10.13
N ALA A 126 3.80 -6.61 -11.00
CA ALA A 126 2.80 -7.67 -11.00
C ALA A 126 3.40 -8.99 -10.54
N ILE A 127 2.60 -9.73 -9.78
CA ILE A 127 2.89 -11.10 -9.37
C ILE A 127 1.80 -12.00 -9.93
N ASN A 128 2.18 -13.02 -10.68
CA ASN A 128 1.28 -14.04 -11.18
C ASN A 128 1.47 -15.31 -10.37
N VAL A 129 0.41 -15.79 -9.71
CA VAL A 129 0.45 -17.03 -8.93
C VAL A 129 0.23 -18.20 -9.88
N ALA A 130 1.07 -19.23 -9.77
CA ALA A 130 0.94 -20.43 -10.57
C ALA A 130 -0.41 -21.13 -10.29
N PRO A 131 -0.98 -21.88 -11.26
CA PRO A 131 -2.26 -22.57 -11.07
C PRO A 131 -2.26 -23.54 -9.88
N ASP A 132 -1.12 -24.17 -9.60
CA ASP A 132 -0.92 -25.07 -8.45
C ASP A 132 -0.78 -24.33 -7.11
N ARG A 133 -0.61 -23.01 -7.13
CA ARG A 133 -0.47 -22.10 -5.98
C ARG A 133 0.74 -22.41 -5.11
N THR A 134 1.75 -23.06 -5.67
CA THR A 134 3.00 -23.39 -4.96
C THR A 134 4.11 -22.38 -5.24
N SER A 135 3.98 -21.60 -6.31
CA SER A 135 4.96 -20.61 -6.73
C SER A 135 4.28 -19.40 -7.36
N ALA A 136 5.04 -18.32 -7.51
CA ALA A 136 4.63 -17.15 -8.27
C ALA A 136 5.80 -16.57 -9.06
N THR A 137 5.50 -15.82 -10.11
CA THR A 137 6.47 -15.08 -10.91
C THR A 137 6.14 -13.60 -10.86
N GLY A 138 7.14 -12.77 -10.61
CA GLY A 138 6.96 -11.32 -10.56
C GLY A 138 7.66 -10.60 -11.74
N ARG A 139 7.04 -9.54 -12.26
CA ARG A 139 7.61 -8.69 -13.32
C ARG A 139 7.15 -7.24 -13.19
N THR A 140 7.99 -6.32 -13.64
CA THR A 140 7.58 -4.91 -13.79
C THR A 140 6.60 -4.81 -14.97
N LEU A 141 5.45 -4.17 -14.75
CA LEU A 141 4.45 -3.89 -15.79
C LEU A 141 4.56 -2.47 -16.34
N ILE A 142 4.75 -1.50 -15.45
CA ILE A 142 4.75 -0.08 -15.81
C ILE A 142 5.88 0.60 -15.05
N GLU A 143 6.76 1.27 -15.78
CA GLU A 143 7.75 2.19 -15.22
C GLU A 143 7.40 3.61 -15.64
N PRO A 144 6.68 4.37 -14.80
CA PRO A 144 6.35 5.74 -15.14
C PRO A 144 7.60 6.64 -15.09
N ASP A 145 7.59 7.68 -15.93
CA ASP A 145 8.62 8.71 -15.93
C ASP A 145 8.52 9.64 -14.71
N ARG A 146 7.32 9.71 -14.11
CA ARG A 146 6.99 10.54 -12.95
C ARG A 146 6.76 9.71 -11.69
N GLN A 147 6.87 10.34 -10.54
CA GLN A 147 6.65 9.68 -9.27
C GLN A 147 5.18 9.26 -9.13
N ILE A 148 4.95 7.97 -8.87
CA ILE A 148 3.62 7.45 -8.54
C ILE A 148 3.19 8.03 -7.20
N GLN A 149 2.09 8.77 -7.20
CA GLN A 149 1.46 9.31 -5.99
C GLN A 149 0.38 8.37 -5.45
N GLY A 150 -0.27 7.62 -6.34
CA GLY A 150 -1.25 6.61 -5.95
C GLY A 150 -1.55 5.64 -7.08
N LEU A 151 -1.85 4.41 -6.68
CA LEU A 151 -2.19 3.30 -7.55
C LEU A 151 -3.50 2.72 -7.02
N PHE A 152 -4.54 2.69 -7.84
CA PHE A 152 -5.84 2.20 -7.40
C PHE A 152 -6.44 1.28 -8.44
N VAL A 153 -6.88 0.10 -8.00
CA VAL A 153 -7.57 -0.85 -8.87
C VAL A 153 -9.07 -0.77 -8.59
N THR A 154 -9.90 -0.90 -9.62
CA THR A 154 -11.35 -1.02 -9.44
C THR A 154 -11.67 -2.23 -8.55
N PRO A 155 -12.78 -2.20 -7.79
CA PRO A 155 -13.15 -3.31 -6.90
C PRO A 155 -13.30 -4.67 -7.61
N ASP A 156 -13.61 -4.67 -8.91
CA ASP A 156 -13.70 -5.87 -9.75
C ASP A 156 -12.34 -6.37 -10.30
N GLY A 157 -11.24 -5.66 -10.01
CA GLY A 157 -9.88 -6.02 -10.42
C GLY A 157 -9.57 -5.77 -11.90
N ARG A 158 -10.42 -5.04 -12.64
CA ARG A 158 -10.33 -4.93 -14.12
C ARG A 158 -9.66 -3.68 -14.65
N THR A 159 -9.70 -2.58 -13.89
CA THR A 159 -9.15 -1.31 -14.32
C THR A 159 -8.18 -0.81 -13.27
N LEU A 160 -7.00 -0.38 -13.72
CA LEU A 160 -6.02 0.30 -12.90
C LEU A 160 -6.05 1.79 -13.21
N ALA A 161 -6.19 2.60 -12.18
CA ALA A 161 -5.92 4.03 -12.23
C ALA A 161 -4.57 4.32 -11.57
N MET A 162 -3.66 4.91 -12.34
CA MET A 162 -2.36 5.34 -11.87
C MET A 162 -2.31 6.86 -11.86
N PHE A 163 -1.93 7.44 -10.73
CA PHE A 163 -1.73 8.87 -10.58
C PHE A 163 -0.26 9.16 -10.33
N THR A 164 0.27 10.11 -11.09
CA THR A 164 1.63 10.60 -10.96
C THR A 164 1.61 12.12 -10.85
N SER A 165 2.71 12.72 -10.37
CA SER A 165 2.80 14.16 -10.22
C SER A 165 4.18 14.65 -10.59
N ASP A 166 4.25 15.89 -11.09
CA ASP A 166 5.50 16.66 -11.21
C ASP A 166 5.73 17.60 -10.01
N ALA A 167 4.84 17.59 -9.02
CA ALA A 167 4.99 18.37 -7.79
C ALA A 167 6.27 17.96 -7.05
N GLU A 168 7.10 18.95 -6.76
CA GLU A 168 8.24 18.77 -5.88
C GLU A 168 7.77 18.74 -4.42
N PRO A 169 8.30 17.86 -3.55
CA PRO A 169 7.94 17.84 -2.14
C PRO A 169 8.15 19.17 -1.40
N SER A 170 9.01 20.05 -1.94
CA SER A 170 9.32 21.37 -1.41
C SER A 170 8.36 22.48 -1.83
N GLU A 171 7.54 22.26 -2.85
CA GLU A 171 6.67 23.30 -3.42
C GLU A 171 5.19 22.88 -3.34
N PRO A 172 4.29 23.71 -2.80
CA PRO A 172 2.87 23.42 -2.83
C PRO A 172 2.35 23.52 -4.27
N GLY A 173 1.50 22.56 -4.62
CA GLY A 173 0.87 22.46 -5.93
C GLY A 173 1.70 21.75 -7.01
N GLY A 174 1.10 21.60 -8.18
CA GLY A 174 1.67 20.92 -9.34
C GLY A 174 0.59 20.35 -10.24
N GLU A 175 1.01 19.64 -11.28
CA GLU A 175 0.11 18.96 -12.21
C GLU A 175 0.00 17.48 -11.80
N ILE A 176 -1.24 17.01 -11.57
CA ILE A 176 -1.52 15.59 -11.37
C ILE A 176 -1.85 14.98 -12.72
N TYR A 177 -1.07 13.98 -13.11
CA TYR A 177 -1.30 13.19 -14.31
C TYR A 177 -1.94 11.87 -13.91
N TYR A 178 -2.98 11.48 -14.63
CA TYR A 178 -3.65 10.21 -14.42
C TYR A 178 -3.64 9.37 -15.69
N SER A 179 -3.63 8.05 -15.52
CA SER A 179 -3.69 7.08 -16.61
C SER A 179 -4.53 5.89 -16.18
N PHE A 180 -5.47 5.51 -17.04
CA PHE A 180 -6.33 4.36 -16.85
C PHE A 180 -5.87 3.21 -17.72
N TYR A 181 -5.71 2.03 -17.14
CA TYR A 181 -5.30 0.83 -17.84
C TYR A 181 -6.32 -0.27 -17.68
N SER A 182 -6.62 -0.96 -18.76
CA SER A 182 -7.33 -2.23 -18.71
C SER A 182 -6.36 -3.31 -18.28
N LEU A 183 -6.76 -4.01 -17.21
CA LEU A 183 -6.11 -5.21 -16.74
C LEU A 183 -6.73 -6.47 -17.38
N ALA A 184 -7.75 -6.33 -18.24
CA ALA A 184 -8.42 -7.46 -18.85
C ALA A 184 -7.46 -8.33 -19.69
N GLY A 185 -7.23 -9.56 -19.23
CA GLY A 185 -6.34 -10.51 -19.90
C GLY A 185 -4.86 -10.19 -19.77
N VAL A 186 -4.46 -9.32 -18.84
CA VAL A 186 -3.04 -9.15 -18.49
C VAL A 186 -2.49 -10.49 -17.96
N THR A 187 -1.29 -10.85 -18.37
CA THR A 187 -0.66 -12.09 -17.90
C THR A 187 0.82 -11.82 -17.63
N ALA A 188 1.55 -12.87 -17.28
CA ALA A 188 3.02 -12.83 -17.29
C ALA A 188 3.61 -12.40 -18.65
N HIS A 189 2.85 -12.47 -19.75
CA HIS A 189 3.32 -12.20 -21.10
C HIS A 189 2.54 -11.13 -21.86
N LYS A 190 1.52 -10.53 -21.23
CA LYS A 190 0.68 -9.52 -21.87
C LYS A 190 0.60 -8.29 -20.98
N GLU A 191 0.99 -7.16 -21.54
CA GLU A 191 0.96 -5.87 -20.86
C GLU A 191 -0.45 -5.32 -20.67
N PRO A 192 -0.67 -4.49 -19.65
CA PRO A 192 -1.89 -3.71 -19.52
C PRO A 192 -2.09 -2.79 -20.73
N VAL A 193 -3.36 -2.59 -21.10
CA VAL A 193 -3.72 -1.72 -22.23
C VAL A 193 -4.07 -0.34 -21.69
N LEU A 194 -3.34 0.70 -22.10
CA LEU A 194 -3.71 2.08 -21.79
C LEU A 194 -5.07 2.39 -22.43
N LEU A 195 -6.05 2.74 -21.60
CA LEU A 195 -7.40 3.13 -22.01
C LEU A 195 -7.44 4.62 -22.31
N SER A 196 -6.98 5.42 -21.37
CA SER A 196 -6.98 6.88 -21.47
C SER A 196 -5.97 7.49 -20.49
N SER A 197 -5.67 8.76 -20.70
CA SER A 197 -4.79 9.54 -19.83
C SER A 197 -5.18 11.01 -19.89
N GLY A 198 -4.92 11.75 -18.82
CA GLY A 198 -5.11 13.18 -18.78
C GLY A 198 -4.36 13.80 -17.61
N SER A 199 -4.62 15.08 -17.35
CA SER A 199 -4.06 15.78 -16.20
C SER A 199 -5.02 16.82 -15.64
N PHE A 200 -4.75 17.27 -14.43
CA PHE A 200 -5.39 18.43 -13.83
C PHE A 200 -4.43 19.11 -12.85
N SER A 201 -4.54 20.43 -12.74
CA SER A 201 -3.75 21.20 -11.79
C SER A 201 -4.31 21.04 -10.36
N PHE A 202 -3.40 20.93 -9.40
CA PHE A 202 -3.73 20.81 -7.98
C PHE A 202 -2.88 21.80 -7.19
N GLU A 203 -3.52 22.64 -6.37
CA GLU A 203 -2.83 23.67 -5.56
C GLU A 203 -2.65 23.24 -4.09
N GLY A 204 -2.87 21.95 -3.78
CA GLY A 204 -2.76 21.43 -2.43
C GLY A 204 -1.32 21.12 -2.00
N ALA A 205 -1.19 20.55 -0.81
CA ALA A 205 0.07 19.97 -0.36
C ALA A 205 0.55 18.87 -1.35
N PRO A 206 1.86 18.63 -1.47
CA PRO A 206 2.38 17.57 -2.34
C PRO A 206 1.70 16.23 -2.06
N GLY A 207 1.06 15.66 -3.08
CA GLY A 207 0.30 14.40 -2.94
C GLY A 207 -0.92 14.34 -3.86
N LEU A 208 -1.85 13.45 -3.54
CA LEU A 208 -3.14 13.34 -4.22
C LEU A 208 -4.24 14.05 -3.44
N PRO A 209 -5.24 14.64 -4.13
CA PRO A 209 -6.51 14.97 -3.49
C PRO A 209 -7.17 13.70 -2.95
N GLU A 210 -8.17 13.85 -2.10
CA GLU A 210 -9.01 12.70 -1.72
C GLU A 210 -9.74 12.19 -2.98
N LEU A 211 -9.69 10.87 -3.19
CA LEU A 211 -10.22 10.22 -4.39
C LEU A 211 -11.27 9.18 -4.00
N THR A 212 -12.22 8.90 -4.90
CA THR A 212 -13.13 7.74 -4.79
C THR A 212 -13.58 7.25 -6.15
N TRP A 213 -13.81 5.95 -6.28
CA TRP A 213 -14.49 5.39 -7.44
C TRP A 213 -15.97 5.80 -7.45
N GLY A 214 -16.50 6.07 -8.63
CA GLY A 214 -17.95 6.12 -8.85
C GLY A 214 -18.58 4.73 -8.69
N ASN A 215 -19.89 4.69 -8.42
CA ASN A 215 -20.62 3.43 -8.24
C ASN A 215 -20.62 2.55 -9.52
N GLY A 216 -20.46 3.16 -10.71
CA GLY A 216 -20.31 2.46 -11.99
C GLY A 216 -18.91 1.93 -12.28
N MET A 217 -17.90 2.28 -11.46
CA MET A 217 -16.48 1.93 -11.65
C MET A 217 -15.86 2.44 -12.97
N ASP A 218 -16.55 3.34 -13.67
CA ASP A 218 -16.16 3.98 -14.92
C ASP A 218 -15.55 5.37 -14.70
N ARG A 219 -15.65 5.89 -13.47
CA ARG A 219 -15.27 7.26 -13.11
C ARG A 219 -14.51 7.29 -11.79
N ILE A 220 -13.56 8.21 -11.66
CA ILE A 220 -12.97 8.62 -10.39
C ILE A 220 -13.43 10.03 -10.07
N TYR A 221 -13.77 10.28 -8.82
CA TYR A 221 -14.05 11.61 -8.30
C TYR A 221 -12.87 12.06 -7.46
N ALA A 222 -12.36 13.27 -7.74
CA ALA A 222 -11.31 13.92 -6.97
C ALA A 222 -11.88 15.13 -6.24
N ARG A 223 -11.71 15.16 -4.91
CA ARG A 223 -12.18 16.26 -4.07
C ARG A 223 -11.21 17.42 -4.14
N MET A 224 -11.65 18.51 -4.76
CA MET A 224 -10.93 19.79 -4.75
C MET A 224 -11.50 20.69 -3.65
N PRO A 225 -10.81 21.77 -3.24
CA PRO A 225 -11.28 22.63 -2.15
C PRO A 225 -12.67 23.24 -2.37
N ALA A 226 -13.01 23.58 -3.62
CA ALA A 226 -14.25 24.30 -3.96
C ALA A 226 -15.22 23.49 -4.84
N PHE A 227 -14.79 22.37 -5.41
CA PHE A 227 -15.57 21.57 -6.35
C PHE A 227 -15.11 20.11 -6.32
N VAL A 228 -15.80 19.25 -7.06
CA VAL A 228 -15.37 17.87 -7.27
C VAL A 228 -15.09 17.68 -8.75
N LEU A 229 -13.93 17.12 -9.07
CA LEU A 229 -13.57 16.77 -10.43
C LEU A 229 -14.00 15.33 -10.72
N GLU A 230 -14.69 15.10 -11.81
CA GLU A 230 -15.00 13.77 -12.36
C GLU A 230 -13.99 13.45 -13.47
N LEU A 231 -13.33 12.30 -13.35
CA LEU A 231 -12.39 11.74 -14.31
C LEU A 231 -13.02 10.50 -14.94
N GLU A 232 -13.25 10.51 -16.25
CA GLU A 232 -13.86 9.39 -16.96
C GLU A 232 -12.80 8.42 -17.49
N ALA A 233 -12.85 7.15 -17.07
CA ALA A 233 -11.80 6.17 -17.34
C ALA A 233 -11.70 5.78 -18.83
N SER A 234 -12.81 5.82 -19.57
CA SER A 234 -12.86 5.50 -21.00
C SER A 234 -12.30 6.60 -21.89
N THR A 235 -12.52 7.86 -21.54
CA THR A 235 -12.18 9.00 -22.41
C THR A 235 -10.97 9.78 -21.90
N GLY A 236 -10.66 9.69 -20.61
CA GLY A 236 -9.65 10.53 -19.96
C GLY A 236 -10.12 11.97 -19.83
N GLU A 237 -11.41 12.25 -19.98
CA GLU A 237 -11.95 13.59 -19.78
C GLU A 237 -12.06 13.91 -18.30
N ALA A 238 -11.62 15.13 -17.94
CA ALA A 238 -11.81 15.73 -16.63
C ALA A 238 -12.85 16.84 -16.72
N LYS A 239 -13.87 16.82 -15.86
CA LYS A 239 -14.90 17.87 -15.78
C LYS A 239 -15.40 18.05 -14.36
N GLU A 240 -15.96 19.22 -14.07
CA GLU A 240 -16.61 19.43 -12.78
C GLU A 240 -17.86 18.55 -12.64
N ALA A 241 -17.93 17.83 -11.51
CA ALA A 241 -19.00 16.90 -11.19
C ALA A 241 -20.22 17.65 -10.67
N LYS A 242 -21.39 17.45 -11.30
CA LYS A 242 -22.67 17.92 -10.76
C LYS A 242 -23.16 17.09 -9.58
N ARG A 243 -22.78 15.82 -9.56
CA ARG A 243 -23.08 14.87 -8.49
C ARG A 243 -21.89 13.95 -8.27
N PHE A 244 -21.63 13.61 -7.02
CA PHE A 244 -20.46 12.82 -6.62
C PHE A 244 -20.77 11.97 -5.38
N PRO A 245 -19.99 10.91 -5.10
CA PRO A 245 -20.18 10.10 -3.91
C PRO A 245 -20.00 10.93 -2.63
N ALA A 246 -20.83 10.67 -1.62
CA ALA A 246 -20.78 11.34 -0.33
C ALA A 246 -19.54 11.00 0.53
N CYS A 247 -18.65 10.14 0.06
CA CYS A 247 -17.46 9.68 0.77
C CYS A 247 -16.30 9.48 -0.21
N PHE A 248 -15.12 10.00 0.14
CA PHE A 248 -13.92 9.97 -0.67
C PHE A 248 -12.88 9.00 -0.09
N ASP A 249 -13.08 7.71 -0.35
CA ASP A 249 -12.15 6.65 0.03
C ASP A 249 -11.97 5.66 -1.13
N MET A 250 -10.75 5.63 -1.70
CA MET A 250 -10.39 4.67 -2.75
C MET A 250 -10.21 3.25 -2.21
N SER A 251 -9.92 3.10 -0.92
CA SER A 251 -9.68 1.83 -0.26
C SER A 251 -10.99 1.16 0.18
N ARG A 252 -11.96 1.07 -0.75
CA ARG A 252 -13.27 0.48 -0.44
C ARG A 252 -13.15 -0.89 0.23
N ILE A 253 -12.11 -1.68 -0.10
CA ILE A 253 -11.77 -2.93 0.60
C ILE A 253 -10.68 -2.65 1.64
N PRO A 254 -10.97 -2.69 2.95
CA PRO A 254 -9.94 -2.56 3.96
C PRO A 254 -8.95 -3.73 3.85
N PRO A 255 -7.64 -3.48 3.93
CA PRO A 255 -6.66 -4.55 3.98
C PRO A 255 -6.93 -5.43 5.21
N PHE A 256 -6.45 -6.67 5.19
CA PHE A 256 -6.56 -7.65 6.26
C PHE A 256 -7.96 -8.23 6.52
N VAL A 257 -9.03 -7.75 5.88
CA VAL A 257 -10.41 -8.16 6.21
C VAL A 257 -11.04 -8.96 5.07
N SER A 258 -11.65 -10.10 5.39
CA SER A 258 -12.40 -10.92 4.44
C SER A 258 -13.80 -10.36 4.19
N ALA A 259 -14.42 -10.77 3.08
CA ALA A 259 -15.84 -10.46 2.82
C ALA A 259 -16.80 -10.99 3.91
N GLN A 260 -16.37 -11.95 4.73
CA GLN A 260 -17.15 -12.51 5.84
C GLN A 260 -16.86 -11.81 7.18
N GLY A 261 -15.96 -10.81 7.20
CA GLY A 261 -15.60 -10.04 8.38
C GLY A 261 -14.42 -10.60 9.19
N PHE A 262 -13.83 -11.73 8.81
CA PHE A 262 -12.60 -12.24 9.43
C PHE A 262 -11.42 -11.32 9.19
N ARG A 263 -10.62 -11.07 10.24
CA ARG A 263 -9.42 -10.23 10.16
C ARG A 263 -8.16 -11.08 10.21
N PHE A 264 -7.22 -10.81 9.33
CA PHE A 264 -5.86 -11.35 9.39
C PHE A 264 -4.99 -10.46 10.29
N ALA A 265 -4.17 -11.08 11.12
CA ALA A 265 -3.15 -10.38 11.91
C ALA A 265 -1.94 -11.29 12.16
N ARG A 266 -0.89 -10.73 12.74
CA ARG A 266 0.19 -11.52 13.34
C ARG A 266 0.18 -11.39 14.86
N SER A 267 0.47 -12.48 15.56
CA SER A 267 0.68 -12.49 17.02
C SER A 267 1.97 -11.75 17.40
N GLU A 268 2.21 -11.54 18.69
CA GLU A 268 3.47 -10.96 19.19
C GLU A 268 4.68 -11.83 18.82
N GLU A 269 4.49 -13.15 18.72
CA GLU A 269 5.50 -14.11 18.24
C GLU A 269 5.63 -14.15 16.71
N GLY A 270 4.87 -13.31 16.00
CA GLY A 270 4.89 -13.23 14.54
C GLY A 270 4.11 -14.33 13.83
N LEU A 271 3.25 -15.09 14.52
CA LEU A 271 2.42 -16.13 13.91
C LEU A 271 1.19 -15.54 13.23
N ALA A 272 0.87 -16.01 12.02
CA ALA A 272 -0.36 -15.61 11.33
C ALA A 272 -1.59 -16.13 12.09
N ILE A 273 -2.51 -15.23 12.43
CA ILE A 273 -3.74 -15.51 13.15
C ILE A 273 -4.94 -14.90 12.41
N ILE A 274 -6.10 -15.55 12.55
CA ILE A 274 -7.37 -15.00 12.09
C ILE A 274 -8.15 -14.59 13.33
N ASP A 275 -8.42 -13.31 13.45
CA ASP A 275 -9.24 -12.73 14.50
C ASP A 275 -10.72 -12.77 14.07
N GLU A 276 -11.54 -13.42 14.89
CA GLU A 276 -13.00 -13.52 14.75
C GLU A 276 -13.74 -12.30 15.33
N GLY A 277 -13.04 -11.21 15.60
CA GLY A 277 -13.60 -9.94 16.08
C GLY A 277 -14.80 -9.42 15.28
N LYS A 278 -15.39 -8.32 15.73
CA LYS A 278 -16.64 -7.76 15.15
C LYS A 278 -16.59 -7.78 13.62
N LYS A 279 -17.48 -8.58 13.02
CA LYS A 279 -17.65 -8.67 11.56
C LYS A 279 -17.70 -7.26 11.02
N LEU A 280 -16.71 -6.93 10.21
CA LEU A 280 -16.70 -5.65 9.55
C LEU A 280 -17.76 -5.66 8.44
N PRO A 281 -18.52 -4.57 8.31
CA PRO A 281 -19.57 -4.43 7.30
C PRO A 281 -18.99 -4.64 5.89
N SER A 282 -19.83 -5.13 4.97
CA SER A 282 -19.37 -5.43 3.62
C SER A 282 -18.87 -4.16 2.92
N PRO A 283 -17.65 -4.16 2.33
CA PRO A 283 -17.05 -2.99 1.70
C PRO A 283 -17.76 -2.48 0.43
N PHE A 284 -18.84 -3.14 0.00
CA PHE A 284 -19.46 -2.94 -1.31
C PHE A 284 -20.81 -2.22 -1.26
N SER A 285 -21.04 -1.39 -0.25
CA SER A 285 -22.26 -0.60 -0.19
C SER A 285 -22.26 0.53 -1.22
N PHE A 286 -23.47 0.85 -1.68
CA PHE A 286 -23.73 1.99 -2.54
C PHE A 286 -23.50 3.28 -1.74
N VAL A 287 -22.45 4.04 -2.07
CA VAL A 287 -22.25 5.37 -1.49
C VAL A 287 -23.26 6.32 -2.17
N PRO A 288 -24.10 7.05 -1.41
CA PRO A 288 -25.08 7.95 -2.00
C PRO A 288 -24.41 9.06 -2.79
N MET A 289 -25.03 9.43 -3.91
CA MET A 289 -24.57 10.53 -4.75
C MET A 289 -25.22 11.84 -4.28
N ILE A 290 -24.42 12.82 -3.92
CA ILE A 290 -24.81 14.15 -3.45
C ILE A 290 -24.43 15.22 -4.48
N ASP A 291 -24.96 16.43 -4.35
CA ASP A 291 -24.67 17.61 -5.17
C ASP A 291 -24.09 18.78 -4.34
N ASP A 292 -24.23 18.74 -3.01
CA ASP A 292 -23.63 19.71 -2.09
C ASP A 292 -22.30 19.21 -1.51
N ILE A 293 -21.20 19.94 -1.78
CA ILE A 293 -19.86 19.61 -1.30
C ILE A 293 -19.77 19.66 0.24
N ALA A 294 -20.61 20.46 0.89
CA ALA A 294 -20.68 20.55 2.35
C ALA A 294 -21.28 19.28 2.98
N ALA A 295 -21.98 18.45 2.20
CA ALA A 295 -22.56 17.19 2.65
C ALA A 295 -21.60 15.98 2.50
N ILE A 296 -20.36 16.20 2.07
CA ILE A 296 -19.33 15.14 2.05
C ILE A 296 -19.05 14.69 3.48
N SER A 297 -19.16 13.40 3.73
CA SER A 297 -18.84 12.80 5.02
C SER A 297 -17.34 12.73 5.25
N THR A 298 -16.92 12.99 6.50
CA THR A 298 -15.57 12.69 6.99
C THR A 298 -15.42 11.26 7.50
N ASP A 299 -16.55 10.57 7.76
CA ASP A 299 -16.58 9.16 8.17
C ASP A 299 -17.27 8.32 7.11
N CYS A 300 -16.46 7.61 6.32
CA CYS A 300 -16.94 6.68 5.30
C CYS A 300 -17.56 5.41 5.90
N ASN A 301 -17.24 5.07 7.16
CA ASN A 301 -17.72 3.84 7.78
C ASN A 301 -19.24 3.83 7.97
N GLN A 302 -19.88 5.00 8.04
CA GLN A 302 -21.33 5.10 8.14
C GLN A 302 -22.07 4.52 6.92
N PHE A 303 -21.39 4.42 5.78
CA PHE A 303 -21.96 3.88 4.56
C PHE A 303 -21.72 2.39 4.42
N LEU A 304 -20.86 1.76 5.22
CA LEU A 304 -20.62 0.33 5.16
C LEU A 304 -21.84 -0.43 5.76
N ASP A 305 -22.40 -1.39 5.01
CA ASP A 305 -23.61 -2.14 5.43
C ASP A 305 -23.36 -2.99 6.68
N ARG A 306 -24.00 -2.64 7.80
CA ARG A 306 -23.95 -3.35 9.09
C ARG A 306 -24.34 -4.82 9.00
#